data_AF-A0A060VT15-F1
#
_entry.id   AF-A0A060VT15-F1
#
_cell.length_a   1.000
_cell.length_b   1.000
_cell.length_c   1.000
_cell.angle_alpha   90.00
_cell.angle_beta   90.00
_cell.angle_gamma   90.00
#
_symmetry.space_group_name_H-M   'P 1'
#
loop_
_entity.id
_entity.type
_entity.pdbx_description
1 polymer ?
#
loop_
_entity_poly.entity_id
_entity_poly.type
_entity_poly.pdbx_seq_one_letter_code
_entity_poly.pdbx_strand_id
1 'polypeptide(L)'
;MPTSKVQAPHAALPSLPLKIPEGFKSKVVAPRNPKLVRREDMPKKLTPSAFAQEMSQSTEERLANTHAMHPPRILELIDMTETTHQKFSTIDVDQAMFQPYPSEIVFQNYTPSETYEISLILRNNDKIPRLVKVMEGDSLYFKVVSPVDVCSKVAPGMASTFSVLFTPQENKDYIHRLICVTERERFEVPIRAIGARAILDFPDHLHFSLCPVKCSSQKTMLVRNIGNCEAKFQLSTHRPFSVEPPLGTIGVGESMQVTVDFLPKTAGDHSQDLFLHYHTGTRP
;
A
#
# COMPACT_ATOMS: atom_id res chain seq x y z
N MET A 1 26.67 66.03 23.58
CA MET A 1 25.57 65.44 22.79
C MET A 1 26.15 64.95 21.46
N PRO A 2 25.82 63.76 20.93
CA PRO A 2 25.17 62.57 21.48
C PRO A 2 26.13 61.36 21.50
N THR A 3 25.58 60.22 21.93
CA THR A 3 26.21 59.02 22.49
C THR A 3 26.44 57.89 21.49
N SER A 4 27.39 57.04 21.90
CA SER A 4 27.88 55.78 21.32
C SER A 4 26.82 54.84 20.72
N LYS A 5 27.19 54.26 19.56
CA LYS A 5 26.58 53.06 18.97
C LYS A 5 26.95 51.83 19.82
N VAL A 6 25.95 51.04 20.20
CA VAL A 6 26.12 49.63 20.57
C VAL A 6 25.08 48.83 19.80
N GLN A 7 25.58 47.81 19.13
CA GLN A 7 24.90 46.89 18.23
C GLN A 7 24.33 45.72 19.05
N ALA A 8 23.05 45.40 18.86
CA ALA A 8 22.40 44.20 19.40
C ALA A 8 21.73 43.41 18.26
N PRO A 9 21.69 42.07 18.33
CA PRO A 9 21.41 41.20 17.20
C PRO A 9 19.91 41.04 16.93
N HIS A 10 19.58 40.77 15.66
CA HIS A 10 18.25 40.40 15.18
C HIS A 10 17.65 39.26 16.01
N ALA A 11 16.53 39.54 16.68
CA ALA A 11 15.71 38.55 17.37
C ALA A 11 14.99 37.66 16.33
N ALA A 12 15.13 36.35 16.50
CA ALA A 12 14.41 35.34 15.76
C ALA A 12 12.91 35.40 16.07
N LEU A 13 12.08 35.32 15.02
CA LEU A 13 10.64 35.15 15.13
C LEU A 13 10.34 33.78 15.77
N PRO A 14 9.52 33.70 16.84
CA PRO A 14 9.13 32.42 17.39
C PRO A 14 8.15 31.73 16.43
N SER A 15 8.53 30.54 15.94
CA SER A 15 7.65 29.63 15.22
C SER A 15 6.52 29.18 16.15
N LEU A 16 5.30 29.65 15.89
CA LEU A 16 4.11 29.25 16.62
C LEU A 16 3.82 27.75 16.37
N PRO A 17 3.51 26.96 17.42
CA PRO A 17 3.07 25.58 17.23
C PRO A 17 1.70 25.56 16.55
N LEU A 18 1.61 24.84 15.43
CA LEU A 18 0.35 24.55 14.76
C LEU A 18 -0.54 23.74 15.73
N LYS A 19 -1.55 24.42 16.29
CA LYS A 19 -2.60 23.76 17.08
C LYS A 19 -3.43 22.88 16.15
N ILE A 20 -3.50 21.60 16.50
CA ILE A 20 -4.39 20.61 15.89
C ILE A 20 -5.84 21.04 16.17
N PRO A 21 -6.74 21.03 15.17
CA PRO A 21 -8.17 21.21 15.44
C PRO A 21 -8.68 20.09 16.36
N GLU A 22 -9.16 20.46 17.55
CA GLU A 22 -9.87 19.57 18.45
C GLU A 22 -11.16 19.09 17.77
N GLY A 23 -11.25 17.81 17.40
CA GLY A 23 -12.50 17.27 16.89
C GLY A 23 -12.47 16.00 16.05
N PHE A 24 -11.31 15.41 15.73
CA PHE A 24 -11.28 14.15 14.97
C PHE A 24 -10.81 12.99 15.85
N LYS A 25 -11.74 12.10 16.22
CA LYS A 25 -11.41 10.83 16.86
C LYS A 25 -10.97 9.86 15.77
N SER A 26 -9.71 9.42 15.81
CA SER A 26 -9.22 8.32 14.98
C SER A 26 -10.16 7.12 15.14
N LYS A 27 -10.82 6.71 14.04
CA LYS A 27 -11.71 5.55 13.98
C LYS A 27 -10.96 4.25 13.69
N VAL A 28 -9.63 4.29 13.68
CA VAL A 28 -8.77 3.20 13.22
C VAL A 28 -8.58 2.18 14.34
N VAL A 29 -9.19 0.99 14.19
CA VAL A 29 -8.96 -0.16 15.07
C VAL A 29 -8.10 -1.17 14.34
N ALA A 30 -6.87 -1.37 14.82
CA ALA A 30 -6.01 -2.45 14.34
C ALA A 30 -6.68 -3.83 14.59
N PRO A 31 -6.71 -4.75 13.61
CA PRO A 31 -7.09 -6.14 13.83
C PRO A 31 -6.41 -6.77 15.05
N ARG A 32 -7.17 -7.58 15.78
CA ARG A 32 -6.66 -8.33 16.94
C ARG A 32 -5.68 -9.40 16.45
N ASN A 33 -4.38 -9.12 16.62
CA ASN A 33 -3.24 -10.04 16.42
C ASN A 33 -3.00 -10.52 14.97
N PRO A 34 -2.53 -9.65 14.07
CA PRO A 34 -2.05 -10.11 12.76
C PRO A 34 -0.83 -11.05 12.90
N LYS A 35 -0.74 -12.05 12.03
CA LYS A 35 0.36 -13.03 12.06
C LYS A 35 1.59 -12.48 11.35
N LEU A 36 2.76 -12.64 11.93
CA LEU A 36 4.03 -12.30 11.27
C LEU A 36 4.42 -13.41 10.29
N VAL A 37 4.54 -13.09 9.01
CA VAL A 37 4.83 -14.03 7.91
C VAL A 37 6.02 -13.51 7.11
N ARG A 38 6.86 -14.40 6.59
CA ARG A 38 7.94 -14.01 5.66
C ARG A 38 7.33 -13.58 4.33
N ARG A 39 7.90 -12.54 3.69
CA ARG A 39 7.45 -12.12 2.36
C ARG A 39 7.82 -13.20 1.35
N GLU A 40 6.84 -13.59 0.53
CA GLU A 40 7.04 -14.41 -0.66
C GLU A 40 6.79 -13.53 -1.88
N ASP A 41 7.84 -13.25 -2.67
CA ASP A 41 7.78 -12.37 -3.84
C ASP A 41 7.27 -13.11 -5.09
N MET A 42 6.18 -13.88 -4.97
CA MET A 42 5.54 -14.48 -6.15
C MET A 42 4.46 -13.55 -6.71
N PRO A 43 4.42 -13.32 -8.03
CA PRO A 43 3.33 -12.59 -8.67
C PRO A 43 2.02 -13.34 -8.41
N LYS A 44 1.10 -12.69 -7.69
CA LYS A 44 -0.19 -13.27 -7.33
C LYS A 44 -1.16 -13.06 -8.48
N LYS A 45 -1.51 -14.12 -9.21
CA LYS A 45 -2.65 -14.08 -10.13
C LYS A 45 -3.94 -13.84 -9.32
N LEU A 46 -4.63 -12.73 -9.60
CA LEU A 46 -5.92 -12.41 -9.00
C LEU A 46 -7.05 -12.67 -10.00
N THR A 47 -8.19 -13.15 -9.50
CA THR A 47 -9.43 -13.18 -10.30
C THR A 47 -9.96 -11.75 -10.46
N PRO A 48 -10.71 -11.45 -11.54
CA PRO A 48 -11.35 -10.14 -11.69
C PRO A 48 -12.17 -9.71 -10.47
N SER A 49 -12.95 -10.62 -9.88
CA SER A 49 -13.75 -10.33 -8.68
C SER A 49 -12.89 -9.99 -7.47
N ALA A 50 -11.80 -10.73 -7.23
CA ALA A 50 -10.89 -10.49 -6.12
C ALA A 50 -10.15 -9.15 -6.29
N PHE A 51 -9.73 -8.83 -7.51
CA PHE A 51 -9.13 -7.54 -7.82
C PHE A 51 -10.11 -6.38 -7.60
N ALA A 52 -11.34 -6.51 -8.07
CA ALA A 52 -12.39 -5.50 -7.85
C ALA A 52 -12.67 -5.28 -6.35
N GLN A 53 -12.71 -6.36 -5.56
CA GLN A 53 -12.88 -6.29 -4.11
C GLN A 53 -11.68 -5.68 -3.38
N GLU A 54 -10.45 -5.93 -3.82
CA GLU A 54 -9.27 -5.31 -3.22
C GLU A 54 -9.26 -3.80 -3.48
N MET A 55 -9.60 -3.38 -4.69
CA MET A 55 -9.56 -1.98 -5.10
C MET A 55 -10.76 -1.17 -4.61
N SER A 56 -11.86 -1.80 -4.18
CA SER A 56 -13.05 -1.10 -3.66
C SER A 56 -12.97 -0.74 -2.17
N GLN A 57 -12.06 -1.36 -1.41
CA GLN A 57 -11.94 -1.14 0.04
C GLN A 57 -11.53 0.30 0.36
N SER A 58 -11.99 0.86 1.47
CA SER A 58 -11.42 2.11 1.99
C SER A 58 -10.01 1.89 2.55
N THR A 59 -9.30 2.98 2.84
CA THR A 59 -8.00 2.93 3.54
C THR A 59 -8.14 2.26 4.92
N GLU A 60 -9.19 2.59 5.65
CA GLU A 60 -9.49 2.05 6.99
C GLU A 60 -9.91 0.57 6.91
N GLU A 61 -10.75 0.21 5.94
CA GLU A 61 -11.18 -1.17 5.71
C GLU A 61 -9.99 -2.06 5.36
N ARG A 62 -9.10 -1.60 4.46
CA ARG A 62 -7.88 -2.33 4.10
C ARG A 62 -6.98 -2.54 5.31
N LEU A 63 -6.83 -1.52 6.16
CA LEU A 63 -6.08 -1.63 7.40
C LEU A 63 -6.74 -2.58 8.41
N ALA A 64 -8.08 -2.56 8.50
CA ALA A 64 -8.85 -3.46 9.37
C ALA A 64 -8.75 -4.94 8.93
N ASN A 65 -8.69 -5.17 7.61
CA ASN A 65 -8.54 -6.50 7.00
C ASN A 65 -7.09 -6.98 6.94
N THR A 66 -6.15 -6.25 7.55
CA THR A 66 -4.74 -6.65 7.50
C THR A 66 -4.44 -7.77 8.51
N HIS A 67 -4.51 -9.02 8.04
CA HIS A 67 -4.31 -10.22 8.87
C HIS A 67 -2.87 -10.75 8.91
N ALA A 68 -2.02 -10.34 7.96
CA ALA A 68 -0.63 -10.75 7.86
C ALA A 68 0.29 -9.53 7.93
N MET A 69 1.31 -9.59 8.79
CA MET A 69 2.41 -8.64 8.89
C MET A 69 3.67 -9.26 8.32
N HIS A 70 4.61 -8.42 7.91
CA HIS A 70 5.92 -8.81 7.43
C HIS A 70 7.02 -8.15 8.26
N PRO A 71 8.15 -8.85 8.48
CA PRO A 71 9.33 -8.20 9.02
C PRO A 71 9.73 -7.01 8.12
N PRO A 72 10.13 -5.87 8.69
CA PRO A 72 10.56 -4.74 7.90
C PRO A 72 11.89 -5.03 7.21
N ARG A 73 12.15 -4.32 6.11
CA ARG A 73 13.42 -4.42 5.40
C ARG A 73 14.45 -3.54 6.10
N ILE A 74 15.48 -4.16 6.66
CA ILE A 74 16.65 -3.47 7.20
C ILE A 74 17.44 -2.89 6.03
N LEU A 75 17.73 -1.59 6.10
CA LEU A 75 18.50 -0.85 5.11
C LEU A 75 19.98 -0.78 5.49
N GLU A 76 20.26 -0.55 6.77
CA GLU A 76 21.59 -0.30 7.28
C GLU A 76 21.67 -0.69 8.75
N LEU A 77 22.81 -1.25 9.16
CA LEU A 77 23.15 -1.48 10.56
C LEU A 77 24.01 -0.32 11.08
N ILE A 78 23.71 0.14 12.29
CA ILE A 78 24.37 1.21 13.02
C ILE A 78 25.14 0.58 14.18
N ASP A 79 26.35 1.07 14.45
CA ASP A 79 27.11 0.66 15.61
C ASP A 79 26.45 1.16 16.90
N MET A 80 25.86 0.23 17.64
CA MET A 80 25.23 0.51 18.94
C MET A 80 26.19 1.09 19.97
N THR A 81 27.50 0.82 19.83
CA THR A 81 28.49 1.27 20.81
C THR A 81 28.70 2.77 20.79
N GLU A 82 28.35 3.45 19.70
CA GLU A 82 28.41 4.90 19.57
C GLU A 82 27.22 5.61 20.23
N THR A 83 26.06 4.94 20.31
CA THR A 83 24.79 5.57 20.71
C THR A 83 24.23 5.08 22.04
N THR A 84 24.68 3.93 22.58
CA THR A 84 24.13 3.38 23.82
C THR A 84 25.12 2.52 24.63
N HIS A 85 25.01 2.59 25.96
CA HIS A 85 25.76 1.71 26.87
C HIS A 85 25.13 0.31 26.97
N GLN A 86 23.89 0.13 26.51
CA GLN A 86 23.18 -1.16 26.51
C GLN A 86 23.40 -1.92 25.20
N LYS A 87 24.60 -2.48 25.07
CA LYS A 87 25.14 -3.08 23.83
C LYS A 87 24.58 -4.46 23.49
N PHE A 88 23.98 -5.16 24.45
CA PHE A 88 23.48 -6.50 24.24
C PHE A 88 22.03 -6.45 23.78
N SER A 89 21.73 -7.03 22.61
CA SER A 89 20.37 -7.37 22.20
C SER A 89 20.26 -8.87 22.13
N THR A 90 19.10 -9.41 22.51
CA THR A 90 18.80 -10.84 22.31
C THR A 90 18.26 -11.14 20.92
N ILE A 91 18.02 -10.11 20.12
CA ILE A 91 17.51 -10.24 18.75
C ILE A 91 18.70 -10.42 17.81
N ASP A 92 18.57 -11.36 16.87
CA ASP A 92 19.56 -11.58 15.81
C ASP A 92 19.81 -10.30 14.99
N VAL A 93 21.01 -10.16 14.43
CA VAL A 93 21.40 -8.99 13.64
C VAL A 93 20.53 -8.86 12.37
N ASP A 94 20.07 -9.99 11.84
CA ASP A 94 19.24 -10.06 10.63
C ASP A 94 17.75 -9.74 10.89
N GLN A 95 17.36 -9.46 12.14
CA GLN A 95 15.97 -9.17 12.53
C GLN A 95 15.86 -7.78 13.14
N ALA A 96 14.87 -6.99 12.73
CA ALA A 96 14.66 -5.67 13.32
C ALA A 96 14.18 -5.75 14.78
N MET A 97 14.69 -4.86 15.63
CA MET A 97 14.30 -4.72 17.03
C MET A 97 12.85 -4.26 17.19
N PHE A 98 12.34 -3.51 16.22
CA PHE A 98 10.98 -3.03 16.20
C PHE A 98 10.17 -3.70 15.08
N GLN A 99 8.98 -4.15 15.42
CA GLN A 99 7.99 -4.58 14.42
C GLN A 99 7.02 -3.44 14.14
N PRO A 100 6.97 -2.92 12.90
CA PRO A 100 5.95 -1.97 12.49
C PRO A 100 4.61 -2.65 12.25
N TYR A 101 3.55 -1.95 12.64
CA TYR A 101 2.18 -2.24 12.31
C TYR A 101 1.48 -0.96 11.82
N PRO A 102 0.93 -0.94 10.59
CA PRO A 102 1.05 -1.98 9.56
C PRO A 102 2.49 -2.07 9.01
N SER A 103 2.84 -3.18 8.38
CA SER A 103 4.16 -3.36 7.72
C SER A 103 4.30 -2.57 6.42
N GLU A 104 3.19 -2.12 5.87
CA GLU A 104 3.08 -1.23 4.72
C GLU A 104 1.84 -0.35 4.93
N ILE A 105 1.97 0.94 4.67
CA ILE A 105 0.87 1.90 4.78
C ILE A 105 0.28 2.07 3.39
N VAL A 106 -0.98 1.69 3.20
CA VAL A 106 -1.67 1.84 1.93
C VAL A 106 -2.82 2.81 2.07
N PHE A 107 -2.76 3.93 1.34
CA PHE A 107 -3.89 4.83 1.13
C PHE A 107 -4.58 4.44 -0.18
N GLN A 108 -5.89 4.30 -0.17
CA GLN A 108 -6.67 4.01 -1.37
C GLN A 108 -8.05 4.62 -1.28
N ASN A 109 -8.69 4.82 -2.44
CA ASN A 109 -9.99 5.48 -2.55
C ASN A 109 -10.03 6.85 -1.84
N TYR A 110 -8.93 7.60 -1.93
CA TYR A 110 -8.84 8.95 -1.40
C TYR A 110 -9.35 9.98 -2.40
N THR A 111 -9.78 11.11 -1.85
CA THR A 111 -10.17 12.32 -2.56
C THR A 111 -9.01 13.32 -2.50
N PRO A 112 -8.67 13.98 -3.62
CA PRO A 112 -7.71 15.08 -3.62
C PRO A 112 -8.10 16.18 -2.63
N SER A 113 -7.09 16.81 -2.01
CA SER A 113 -7.19 17.89 -1.02
C SER A 113 -7.80 17.51 0.33
N GLU A 114 -8.21 16.26 0.54
CA GLU A 114 -8.60 15.74 1.84
C GLU A 114 -7.37 15.22 2.60
N THR A 115 -7.38 15.28 3.93
CA THR A 115 -6.27 14.77 4.75
C THR A 115 -6.67 13.49 5.45
N TYR A 116 -5.87 12.45 5.24
CA TYR A 116 -6.04 11.12 5.84
C TYR A 116 -4.99 10.89 6.92
N GLU A 117 -5.35 10.15 7.97
CA GLU A 117 -4.45 9.83 9.07
C GLU A 117 -4.41 8.32 9.30
N ILE A 118 -3.21 7.75 9.34
CA ILE A 118 -2.96 6.36 9.72
C ILE A 118 -1.97 6.31 10.88
N SER A 119 -2.28 5.53 11.90
CA SER A 119 -1.37 5.28 13.02
C SER A 119 -0.37 4.17 12.67
N LEU A 120 0.91 4.52 12.59
CA LEU A 120 2.04 3.59 12.54
C LEU A 120 2.48 3.24 13.96
N ILE A 121 2.32 1.98 14.34
CA ILE A 121 2.67 1.45 15.66
C ILE A 121 3.98 0.68 15.55
N LEU A 122 5.00 1.10 16.29
CA LEU A 122 6.30 0.44 16.36
C LEU A 122 6.44 -0.28 17.71
N ARG A 123 6.36 -1.62 17.69
CA ARG A 123 6.47 -2.45 18.91
C ARG A 123 7.91 -2.90 19.14
N ASN A 124 8.44 -2.65 20.34
CA ASN A 124 9.76 -3.13 20.74
C ASN A 124 9.69 -4.63 21.07
N ASN A 125 10.38 -5.45 20.28
CA ASN A 125 10.49 -6.88 20.49
C ASN A 125 11.71 -7.29 21.33
N ASP A 126 12.61 -6.34 21.64
CA ASP A 126 13.81 -6.61 22.44
C ASP A 126 13.45 -6.74 23.92
N LYS A 127 14.33 -7.37 24.70
CA LYS A 127 14.19 -7.50 26.16
C LYS A 127 14.64 -6.26 26.92
N ILE A 128 15.13 -5.25 26.23
CA ILE A 128 15.67 -4.00 26.79
C ILE A 128 14.89 -2.81 26.21
N PRO A 129 14.67 -1.73 26.98
CA PRO A 129 14.12 -0.50 26.43
C PRO A 129 14.97 0.07 25.29
N ARG A 130 14.36 0.34 24.13
CA ARG A 130 15.03 0.85 22.93
C ARG A 130 14.42 2.15 22.45
N LEU A 131 15.23 3.03 21.89
CA LEU A 131 14.76 4.24 21.23
C LEU A 131 14.45 3.96 19.76
N VAL A 132 13.36 4.55 19.26
CA VAL A 132 13.03 4.55 17.84
C VAL A 132 12.59 5.94 17.42
N LYS A 133 13.12 6.41 16.29
CA LYS A 133 12.73 7.67 15.65
C LYS A 133 12.23 7.37 14.25
N VAL A 134 11.14 8.01 13.85
CA VAL A 134 10.65 7.94 12.47
C VAL A 134 11.11 9.21 11.76
N MET A 135 11.89 9.02 10.71
CA MET A 135 12.29 10.08 9.79
C MET A 135 11.44 9.99 8.53
N GLU A 136 10.88 11.11 8.13
CA GLU A 136 10.29 11.28 6.81
C GLU A 136 11.29 11.94 5.86
N GLY A 137 11.25 11.58 4.58
CA GLY A 137 11.92 12.37 3.56
C GLY A 137 11.11 13.62 3.26
N ASP A 138 11.74 14.63 2.64
CA ASP A 138 11.03 15.83 2.18
C ASP A 138 9.89 15.40 1.24
N SER A 139 8.65 15.57 1.70
CA SER A 139 7.44 15.22 0.98
C SER A 139 6.41 16.33 1.11
N LEU A 140 5.81 16.71 -0.01
CA LEU A 140 4.73 17.69 -0.02
C LEU A 140 3.38 17.09 0.42
N TYR A 141 3.28 15.75 0.40
CA TYR A 141 2.02 15.02 0.57
C TYR A 141 1.95 14.23 1.86
N PHE A 142 3.10 13.80 2.39
CA PHE A 142 3.18 12.96 3.58
C PHE A 142 3.80 13.76 4.72
N LYS A 143 3.21 13.69 5.90
CA LYS A 143 3.72 14.29 7.13
C LYS A 143 3.63 13.30 8.28
N VAL A 144 4.65 13.21 9.11
CA VAL A 144 4.68 12.33 10.29
C VAL A 144 4.59 13.19 11.54
N VAL A 145 3.51 13.00 12.29
CA VAL A 145 3.34 13.56 13.62
C VAL A 145 3.86 12.56 14.63
N SER A 146 4.90 12.97 15.32
CA SER A 146 5.59 12.19 16.33
C SER A 146 4.88 12.33 17.69
N PRO A 147 4.81 11.29 18.54
CA PRO A 147 4.18 11.40 19.86
C PRO A 147 4.83 12.46 20.75
N VAL A 148 4.18 12.88 21.84
CA VAL A 148 4.74 13.93 22.72
C VAL A 148 6.06 13.48 23.38
N ASP A 149 6.27 12.16 23.53
CA ASP A 149 7.41 11.56 24.24
C ASP A 149 8.50 10.96 23.32
N VAL A 150 8.74 11.54 22.14
CA VAL A 150 9.60 11.00 21.06
C VAL A 150 11.06 10.71 21.42
N CYS A 151 11.55 11.23 22.54
CA CYS A 151 12.89 10.93 23.05
C CYS A 151 12.92 9.88 24.16
N SER A 152 11.80 9.27 24.52
CA SER A 152 11.74 8.23 25.53
C SER A 152 12.01 6.84 24.92
N LYS A 153 12.71 5.99 25.69
CA LYS A 153 12.92 4.59 25.30
C LYS A 153 11.61 3.81 25.43
N VAL A 154 11.24 3.07 24.39
CA VAL A 154 10.09 2.17 24.39
C VAL A 154 10.46 0.91 25.18
N ALA A 155 9.72 0.63 26.25
CA ALA A 155 9.95 -0.56 27.07
C ALA A 155 9.71 -1.88 26.30
N PRO A 156 10.32 -3.00 26.72
CA PRO A 156 10.11 -4.32 26.13
C PRO A 156 8.62 -4.68 26.00
N GLY A 157 8.20 -5.11 24.82
CA GLY A 157 6.83 -5.51 24.53
C GLY A 157 5.82 -4.36 24.36
N MET A 158 6.21 -3.12 24.70
CA MET A 158 5.41 -1.91 24.48
C MET A 158 5.59 -1.37 23.06
N ALA A 159 4.76 -0.39 22.69
CA ALA A 159 4.81 0.23 21.37
C ALA A 159 4.76 1.75 21.45
N SER A 160 5.36 2.40 20.45
CA SER A 160 5.22 3.83 20.20
C SER A 160 4.37 4.05 18.96
N THR A 161 3.43 4.99 19.02
CA THR A 161 2.49 5.28 17.93
C THR A 161 2.84 6.61 17.27
N PHE A 162 3.02 6.60 15.96
CA PHE A 162 3.27 7.76 15.11
C PHE A 162 2.05 7.96 14.20
N SER A 163 1.63 9.20 13.98
CA SER A 163 0.53 9.51 13.07
C SER A 163 1.08 9.92 11.72
N VAL A 164 0.73 9.18 10.68
CA VAL A 164 1.12 9.45 9.29
C VAL A 164 -0.05 10.15 8.61
N LEU A 165 0.14 11.41 8.27
CA LEU A 165 -0.81 12.25 7.57
C LEU A 165 -0.52 12.22 6.07
N PHE A 166 -1.56 12.10 5.27
CA PHE A 166 -1.50 12.14 3.81
C PHE A 166 -2.50 13.15 3.26
N THR A 167 -2.00 14.13 2.50
CA THR A 167 -2.81 15.15 1.81
C THR A 167 -2.48 15.12 0.31
N PRO A 168 -3.18 14.29 -0.49
CA PRO A 168 -2.97 14.23 -1.94
C PRO A 168 -3.41 15.52 -2.62
N GLN A 169 -2.66 16.00 -3.61
CA GLN A 169 -3.11 17.11 -4.47
C GLN A 169 -3.90 16.63 -5.69
N GLU A 170 -3.60 15.42 -6.18
CA GLU A 170 -4.18 14.82 -7.37
C GLU A 170 -4.50 13.34 -7.12
N ASN A 171 -5.42 12.79 -7.91
CA ASN A 171 -5.75 11.37 -7.87
C ASN A 171 -4.82 10.55 -8.79
N LYS A 172 -3.60 10.30 -8.30
CA LYS A 172 -2.55 9.53 -8.97
C LYS A 172 -1.81 8.66 -7.97
N ASP A 173 -1.04 7.68 -8.41
CA ASP A 173 -0.23 6.88 -7.51
C ASP A 173 0.87 7.70 -6.83
N TYR A 174 1.00 7.55 -5.51
CA TYR A 174 2.14 8.08 -4.75
C TYR A 174 2.91 6.92 -4.10
N ILE A 175 4.22 6.96 -4.21
CA ILE A 175 5.11 5.99 -3.57
C ILE A 175 6.05 6.77 -2.68
N HIS A 176 6.10 6.40 -1.40
CA HIS A 176 7.00 6.99 -0.43
C HIS A 176 7.47 5.92 0.56
N ARG A 177 8.39 6.29 1.46
CA ARG A 177 8.87 5.40 2.51
C ARG A 177 9.21 6.21 3.75
N LEU A 178 8.90 5.65 4.91
CA LEU A 178 9.36 6.14 6.20
C LEU A 178 10.61 5.38 6.60
N ILE A 179 11.57 6.08 7.20
CA ILE A 179 12.79 5.47 7.70
C ILE A 179 12.70 5.44 9.23
N CYS A 180 12.59 4.25 9.79
CA CYS A 180 12.65 4.05 11.23
C CYS A 180 14.11 3.84 11.64
N VAL A 181 14.61 4.73 12.48
CA VAL A 181 15.99 4.72 13.00
C VAL A 181 15.97 4.27 14.45
N THR A 182 16.69 3.20 14.73
CA THR A 182 16.90 2.66 16.08
C THR A 182 18.37 2.84 16.48
N GLU A 183 18.75 2.36 17.66
CA GLU A 183 20.16 2.34 18.11
C GLU A 183 21.04 1.37 17.28
N ARG A 184 20.46 0.38 16.60
CA ARG A 184 21.19 -0.67 15.86
C ARG A 184 20.93 -0.71 14.37
N GLU A 185 19.77 -0.25 13.92
CA GLU A 185 19.42 -0.35 12.50
C GLU A 185 18.55 0.79 12.01
N ARG A 186 18.61 1.01 10.70
CA ARG A 186 17.62 1.72 9.92
C ARG A 186 16.81 0.71 9.13
N PHE A 187 15.49 0.78 9.23
CA PHE A 187 14.60 -0.04 8.40
C PHE A 187 13.50 0.82 7.78
N GLU A 188 12.95 0.38 6.65
CA GLU A 188 11.89 1.12 5.96
C GLU A 188 10.50 0.58 6.25
N VAL A 189 9.53 1.49 6.29
CA VAL A 189 8.10 1.21 6.19
C VAL A 189 7.59 1.87 4.90
N PRO A 190 7.22 1.09 3.86
CA PRO A 190 6.73 1.65 2.62
C PRO A 190 5.36 2.30 2.80
N ILE A 191 5.15 3.41 2.08
CA ILE A 191 3.85 4.07 1.92
C ILE A 191 3.47 3.98 0.44
N ARG A 192 2.27 3.48 0.15
CA ARG A 192 1.68 3.49 -1.19
C ARG A 192 0.34 4.20 -1.13
N ALA A 193 0.14 5.18 -1.98
CA ALA A 193 -1.19 5.70 -2.25
C ALA A 193 -1.60 5.23 -3.64
N ILE A 194 -2.73 4.53 -3.70
CA ILE A 194 -3.31 3.97 -4.92
C ILE A 194 -4.31 4.98 -5.45
N GLY A 195 -3.97 5.61 -6.58
CA GLY A 195 -4.84 6.55 -7.26
C GLY A 195 -5.96 5.87 -8.01
N ALA A 196 -6.54 6.57 -8.98
CA ALA A 196 -7.63 6.06 -9.77
C ALA A 196 -7.26 4.73 -10.48
N ARG A 197 -8.16 3.75 -10.39
CA ARG A 197 -8.04 2.43 -11.00
C ARG A 197 -9.18 2.15 -11.95
N ALA A 198 -8.81 1.56 -13.07
CA ALA A 198 -9.73 0.90 -13.97
C ALA A 198 -10.09 -0.47 -13.38
N ILE A 199 -11.38 -0.80 -13.37
CA ILE A 199 -11.87 -2.09 -12.89
C ILE A 199 -12.89 -2.56 -13.91
N LEU A 200 -12.55 -3.60 -14.66
CA LEU A 200 -13.45 -4.24 -15.60
C LEU A 200 -14.16 -5.41 -14.92
N ASP A 201 -15.49 -5.36 -14.93
CA ASP A 201 -16.36 -6.39 -14.39
C ASP A 201 -16.40 -7.60 -15.33
N PHE A 202 -15.34 -8.41 -15.25
CA PHE A 202 -15.25 -9.71 -15.94
C PHE A 202 -15.73 -10.83 -15.01
N PRO A 203 -16.40 -11.86 -15.56
CA PRO A 203 -16.67 -13.07 -14.80
C PRO A 203 -15.38 -13.84 -14.54
N ASP A 204 -15.28 -14.45 -13.35
CA ASP A 204 -14.12 -15.29 -12.98
C ASP A 204 -14.05 -16.59 -13.81
N HIS A 205 -15.20 -17.07 -14.29
CA HIS A 205 -15.31 -18.31 -15.05
C HIS A 205 -16.24 -18.17 -16.26
N LEU A 206 -15.82 -18.75 -17.38
CA LEU A 206 -16.58 -18.79 -18.62
C LEU A 206 -16.81 -20.24 -19.05
N HIS A 207 -18.02 -20.74 -18.82
CA HIS A 207 -18.40 -22.07 -19.27
C HIS A 207 -19.02 -22.03 -20.67
N PHE A 208 -18.54 -22.94 -21.53
CA PHE A 208 -19.11 -23.24 -22.84
C PHE A 208 -19.98 -24.50 -22.76
N SER A 209 -20.99 -24.58 -23.61
CA SER A 209 -21.78 -25.80 -23.79
C SER A 209 -21.01 -26.83 -24.61
N LEU A 210 -21.55 -28.06 -24.68
CA LEU A 210 -21.00 -29.12 -25.51
C LEU A 210 -20.88 -28.64 -26.97
N CYS A 211 -19.66 -28.77 -27.53
CA CYS A 211 -19.33 -28.33 -28.87
C CYS A 211 -18.69 -29.48 -29.66
N PRO A 212 -19.20 -29.84 -30.84
CA PRO A 212 -18.58 -30.85 -31.70
C PRO A 212 -17.16 -30.44 -32.13
N VAL A 213 -16.30 -31.44 -32.32
CA VAL A 213 -14.94 -31.22 -32.83
C VAL A 213 -14.99 -30.56 -34.21
N LYS A 214 -14.15 -29.54 -34.42
CA LYS A 214 -14.07 -28.68 -35.63
C LYS A 214 -15.28 -27.77 -35.86
N CYS A 215 -16.23 -27.68 -34.93
CA CYS A 215 -17.26 -26.65 -34.92
C CYS A 215 -16.87 -25.52 -33.97
N SER A 216 -17.33 -24.29 -34.24
CA SER A 216 -17.12 -23.16 -33.35
C SER A 216 -18.33 -22.97 -32.43
N SER A 217 -18.06 -22.66 -31.16
CA SER A 217 -19.04 -22.09 -30.24
C SER A 217 -18.53 -20.73 -29.77
N GLN A 218 -19.43 -19.78 -29.55
CA GLN A 218 -19.06 -18.43 -29.13
C GLN A 218 -19.83 -18.06 -27.86
N LYS A 219 -19.20 -17.26 -27.01
CA LYS A 219 -19.83 -16.69 -25.83
C LYS A 219 -19.49 -15.21 -25.74
N THR A 220 -20.52 -14.38 -25.88
CA THR A 220 -20.41 -12.93 -25.75
C THR A 220 -20.81 -12.49 -24.34
N MET A 221 -19.99 -11.64 -23.74
CA MET A 221 -20.26 -10.99 -22.46
C MET A 221 -20.20 -9.48 -22.59
N LEU A 222 -21.02 -8.79 -21.81
CA LEU A 222 -20.96 -7.34 -21.68
C LEU A 222 -20.04 -7.00 -20.51
N VAL A 223 -18.88 -6.43 -20.82
CA VAL A 223 -17.88 -6.02 -19.84
C VAL A 223 -18.06 -4.55 -19.52
N ARG A 224 -18.20 -4.21 -18.25
CA ARG A 224 -18.39 -2.82 -17.79
C ARG A 224 -17.18 -2.32 -17.03
N ASN A 225 -16.79 -1.07 -17.23
CA ASN A 225 -15.81 -0.41 -16.37
C ASN A 225 -16.52 0.16 -15.13
N ILE A 226 -16.31 -0.49 -13.99
CA ILE A 226 -16.80 -0.10 -12.66
C ILE A 226 -15.74 0.66 -11.84
N GLY A 227 -14.59 0.94 -12.43
CA GLY A 227 -13.52 1.74 -11.82
C GLY A 227 -13.78 3.24 -11.90
N ASN A 228 -12.77 4.03 -11.55
CA ASN A 228 -12.82 5.50 -11.52
C ASN A 228 -11.85 6.18 -12.50
N CYS A 229 -11.23 5.42 -13.41
CA CYS A 229 -10.54 5.95 -14.59
C CYS A 229 -10.82 5.13 -15.85
N GLU A 230 -10.45 5.67 -17.01
CA GLU A 230 -10.52 4.96 -18.30
C GLU A 230 -9.71 3.65 -18.25
N ALA A 231 -10.31 2.57 -18.76
CA ALA A 231 -9.71 1.25 -18.80
C ALA A 231 -9.15 0.95 -20.19
N LYS A 232 -7.83 1.03 -20.35
CA LYS A 232 -7.13 0.50 -21.53
C LYS A 232 -6.62 -0.89 -21.22
N PHE A 233 -7.01 -1.90 -22.00
CA PHE A 233 -6.70 -3.29 -21.66
C PHE A 233 -6.36 -4.15 -22.88
N GLN A 234 -5.71 -5.29 -22.59
CA GLN A 234 -5.42 -6.37 -23.53
C GLN A 234 -5.95 -7.69 -22.95
N LEU A 235 -6.62 -8.46 -23.78
CA LEU A 235 -7.06 -9.82 -23.49
C LEU A 235 -6.17 -10.80 -24.23
N SER A 236 -5.78 -11.88 -23.54
CA SER A 236 -5.04 -12.97 -24.16
C SER A 236 -5.51 -14.32 -23.65
N THR A 237 -5.56 -15.30 -24.54
CA THR A 237 -5.84 -16.69 -24.23
C THR A 237 -5.14 -17.59 -25.25
N HIS A 238 -5.26 -18.89 -25.11
CA HIS A 238 -4.62 -19.87 -25.98
C HIS A 238 -5.65 -20.75 -26.69
N ARG A 239 -5.26 -21.27 -27.85
CA ARG A 239 -6.04 -22.28 -28.57
C ARG A 239 -6.38 -23.45 -27.63
N PRO A 240 -7.59 -24.02 -27.68
CA PRO A 240 -8.62 -23.84 -28.72
C PRO A 240 -9.48 -22.57 -28.61
N PHE A 241 -9.22 -21.70 -27.64
CA PHE A 241 -9.95 -20.45 -27.44
C PHE A 241 -9.33 -19.27 -28.20
N SER A 242 -10.14 -18.28 -28.54
CA SER A 242 -9.75 -16.95 -29.02
C SER A 242 -10.69 -15.89 -28.45
N VAL A 243 -10.26 -14.63 -28.43
CA VAL A 243 -11.03 -13.54 -27.81
C VAL A 243 -11.01 -12.29 -28.69
N GLU A 244 -12.18 -11.67 -28.83
CA GLU A 244 -12.40 -10.50 -29.69
C GLU A 244 -13.30 -9.46 -28.99
N PRO A 245 -12.89 -8.18 -28.96
CA PRO A 245 -11.60 -7.66 -29.40
C PRO A 245 -10.47 -8.03 -28.41
N PRO A 246 -9.22 -8.26 -28.88
CA PRO A 246 -8.08 -8.54 -28.01
C PRO A 246 -7.55 -7.28 -27.29
N LEU A 247 -7.93 -6.09 -27.74
CA LEU A 247 -7.55 -4.80 -27.18
C LEU A 247 -8.78 -3.92 -27.10
N GLY A 248 -8.88 -3.08 -26.08
CA GLY A 248 -10.00 -2.16 -25.94
C GLY A 248 -9.75 -1.02 -24.98
N THR A 249 -10.59 -0.01 -25.12
CA THR A 249 -10.67 1.14 -24.20
C THR A 249 -12.12 1.32 -23.78
N ILE A 250 -12.38 1.37 -22.47
CA ILE A 250 -13.73 1.56 -21.93
C ILE A 250 -13.70 2.74 -20.94
N GLY A 251 -14.50 3.77 -21.20
CA GLY A 251 -14.66 4.90 -20.30
C GLY A 251 -15.32 4.51 -18.97
N VAL A 252 -15.25 5.39 -17.98
CA VAL A 252 -15.86 5.12 -16.66
C VAL A 252 -17.37 4.93 -16.80
N GLY A 253 -17.90 3.82 -16.29
CA GLY A 253 -19.32 3.47 -16.35
C GLY A 253 -19.79 2.92 -17.70
N GLU A 254 -18.98 3.00 -18.76
CA GLU A 254 -19.28 2.46 -20.08
C GLU A 254 -19.10 0.94 -20.13
N SER A 255 -19.56 0.33 -21.22
CA SER A 255 -19.49 -1.12 -21.41
C SER A 255 -19.13 -1.48 -22.85
N MET A 256 -18.47 -2.63 -23.02
CA MET A 256 -18.10 -3.18 -24.32
C MET A 256 -18.44 -4.67 -24.38
N GLN A 257 -18.86 -5.14 -25.56
CA GLN A 257 -19.03 -6.57 -25.78
C GLN A 257 -17.67 -7.22 -26.05
N VAL A 258 -17.42 -8.32 -25.35
CA VAL A 258 -16.26 -9.19 -25.55
C VAL A 258 -16.79 -10.58 -25.87
N THR A 259 -16.33 -11.14 -26.99
CA THR A 259 -16.69 -12.48 -27.44
C THR A 259 -15.50 -13.40 -27.30
N VAL A 260 -15.72 -14.54 -26.65
CA VAL A 260 -14.73 -15.63 -26.60
C VAL A 260 -15.24 -16.75 -27.51
N ASP A 261 -14.39 -17.15 -28.43
CA ASP A 261 -14.65 -18.26 -29.34
C ASP A 261 -13.95 -19.51 -28.87
N PHE A 262 -14.60 -20.64 -29.06
CA PHE A 262 -14.08 -21.98 -28.79
C PHE A 262 -14.13 -22.82 -30.06
N LEU A 263 -12.97 -23.28 -30.53
CA LEU A 263 -12.82 -24.12 -31.71
C LEU A 263 -11.99 -25.39 -31.37
N PRO A 264 -12.62 -26.44 -30.82
CA PRO A 264 -11.93 -27.67 -30.46
C PRO A 264 -11.43 -28.43 -31.68
N LYS A 265 -10.15 -28.84 -31.65
CA LYS A 265 -9.54 -29.71 -32.69
C LYS A 265 -9.56 -31.19 -32.32
N THR A 266 -9.74 -31.49 -31.04
CA THR A 266 -9.75 -32.84 -30.47
C THR A 266 -10.95 -33.01 -29.55
N ALA A 267 -11.43 -34.23 -29.44
CA ALA A 267 -12.46 -34.58 -28.46
C ALA A 267 -11.89 -34.51 -27.03
N GLY A 268 -12.77 -34.28 -26.06
CA GLY A 268 -12.43 -34.17 -24.64
C GLY A 268 -12.69 -32.78 -24.06
N ASP A 269 -12.42 -32.64 -22.78
CA ASP A 269 -12.57 -31.39 -22.05
C ASP A 269 -11.40 -30.44 -22.34
N HIS A 270 -11.73 -29.16 -22.51
CA HIS A 270 -10.75 -28.10 -22.75
C HIS A 270 -10.90 -27.01 -21.70
N SER A 271 -9.78 -26.56 -21.16
CA SER A 271 -9.72 -25.46 -20.19
C SER A 271 -8.47 -24.61 -20.45
N GLN A 272 -8.61 -23.29 -20.40
CA GLN A 272 -7.54 -22.32 -20.56
C GLN A 272 -7.84 -21.05 -19.76
N ASP A 273 -6.77 -20.35 -19.39
CA ASP A 273 -6.86 -19.03 -18.77
C ASP A 273 -7.18 -17.95 -19.83
N LEU A 274 -8.01 -16.99 -19.45
CA LEU A 274 -8.18 -15.71 -20.15
C LEU A 274 -7.53 -14.63 -19.29
N PHE A 275 -6.43 -14.06 -19.77
CA PHE A 275 -5.70 -13.03 -19.04
C PHE A 275 -6.16 -11.64 -19.45
N LEU A 276 -6.47 -10.83 -18.44
CA LEU A 276 -6.74 -9.41 -18.56
C LEU A 276 -5.51 -8.61 -18.12
N HIS A 277 -4.96 -7.83 -19.04
CA HIS A 277 -3.82 -6.95 -18.77
C HIS A 277 -4.24 -5.49 -18.89
N TYR A 278 -4.12 -4.73 -17.81
CA TYR A 278 -4.31 -3.27 -17.84
C TYR A 278 -3.04 -2.57 -18.33
N HIS A 279 -3.19 -1.55 -19.18
CA HIS A 279 -2.06 -0.76 -19.66
C HIS A 279 -1.51 0.22 -18.62
N THR A 280 -2.30 0.55 -17.59
CA THR A 280 -1.90 1.39 -16.46
C THR A 280 -1.01 0.60 -15.50
N GLY A 281 0.23 0.33 -15.91
CA GLY A 281 1.46 0.34 -15.09
C GLY A 281 1.58 -0.48 -13.80
N THR A 282 0.58 -1.22 -13.34
CA THR A 282 0.67 -2.06 -12.14
C THR A 282 0.47 -3.51 -12.53
N ARG A 283 1.51 -4.32 -12.30
CA ARG A 283 1.56 -5.74 -12.62
C ARG A 283 0.31 -6.46 -12.08
N PRO A 284 -0.34 -7.32 -12.90
CA PRO A 284 -1.35 -8.26 -12.44
C PRO A 284 -0.74 -9.38 -11.57
#